data_AF-A0A4D8RV35-F1
#
_entry.id   AF-A0A4D8RV35-F1
#
_cell.length_a   1.000
_cell.length_b   1.000
_cell.length_c   1.000
_cell.angle_alpha   90.00
_cell.angle_beta   90.00
_cell.angle_gamma   90.00
#
_symmetry.space_group_name_H-M   'P 1'
#
loop_
_entity.id
_entity.type
_entity.pdbx_description
1 polymer ?
#
loop_
_entity_poly.entity_id
_entity_poly.type
_entity_poly.pdbx_seq_one_letter_code
_entity_poly.pdbx_strand_id
1 'polypeptide(L)'
;MNCIEEIGKAYFLSWIGDKEFVDKVKRECLKQFEEPGLKEELAKISEMTRRDWELPALLRDHGVDSDRLVRATIHEFLERLSYTTEPREIETLGKVRFSVSNLEFVKVVRGYCENCVGYKFEMDAYGFGIRYEKLIYIETRGDAKEMIRKLVESP
;
A
#
# COMPACT_ATOMS: atom_id res chain seq x y z
N MET A 1 -19.90 2.50 -0.12
CA MET A 1 -18.49 2.08 -0.26
C MET A 1 -17.91 1.92 1.14
N ASN A 2 -17.24 0.82 1.43
CA ASN A 2 -16.56 0.65 2.72
C ASN A 2 -15.16 1.25 2.62
N CYS A 3 -14.96 2.45 3.16
CA CYS A 3 -13.68 3.16 2.99
C CYS A 3 -12.49 2.42 3.58
N ILE A 4 -12.64 1.70 4.69
CA ILE A 4 -11.54 0.95 5.30
C ILE A 4 -11.07 -0.17 4.36
N GLU A 5 -11.99 -0.90 3.74
CA GLU A 5 -11.66 -1.95 2.78
C GLU A 5 -11.00 -1.39 1.52
N GLU A 6 -11.53 -0.29 0.98
CA GLU A 6 -10.98 0.37 -0.22
C GLU A 6 -9.59 0.99 0.02
N ILE A 7 -9.35 1.56 1.21
CA ILE A 7 -8.04 2.05 1.63
C ILE A 7 -7.05 0.88 1.70
N GLY A 8 -7.46 -0.25 2.30
CA GLY A 8 -6.65 -1.47 2.33
C GLY A 8 -6.30 -1.96 0.93
N LYS A 9 -7.26 -1.93 0.00
CA LYS A 9 -7.05 -2.28 -1.41
C LYS A 9 -6.13 -1.29 -2.11
N ALA A 10 -6.30 0.01 -1.88
CA ALA A 10 -5.47 1.08 -2.43
C ALA A 10 -4.00 0.93 -2.01
N TYR A 11 -3.73 0.49 -0.78
CA TYR A 11 -2.37 0.19 -0.33
C TYR A 11 -1.70 -0.91 -1.17
N PHE A 12 -2.42 -1.98 -1.49
CA PHE A 12 -1.86 -3.03 -2.36
C PHE A 12 -1.78 -2.60 -3.83
N LEU A 13 -2.67 -1.72 -4.29
CA LEU A 13 -2.68 -1.25 -5.66
C LEU A 13 -1.65 -0.13 -5.92
N SER A 14 -1.25 0.61 -4.90
CA SER A 14 -0.10 1.52 -4.99
C SER A 14 1.21 0.77 -5.29
N TRP A 15 1.37 -0.46 -4.76
CA TRP A 15 2.53 -1.31 -5.03
C TRP A 15 2.76 -1.55 -6.52
N ILE A 16 1.67 -1.79 -7.27
CA ILE A 16 1.73 -2.00 -8.72
C ILE A 16 1.69 -0.69 -9.50
N GLY A 17 1.50 0.47 -8.85
CA GLY A 17 1.45 1.79 -9.49
C GLY A 17 0.08 2.17 -10.07
N ASP A 18 -1.01 1.59 -9.56
CA ASP A 18 -2.38 1.92 -9.96
C ASP A 18 -2.82 3.25 -9.32
N LYS A 19 -2.24 4.34 -9.83
CA LYS A 19 -2.45 5.71 -9.34
C LYS A 19 -3.90 6.16 -9.46
N GLU A 20 -4.57 5.77 -10.54
CA GLU A 20 -5.95 6.15 -10.80
C GLU A 20 -6.88 5.62 -9.71
N PHE A 21 -6.71 4.36 -9.32
CA PHE A 21 -7.48 3.78 -8.22
C PHE A 21 -7.17 4.45 -6.89
N VAL A 22 -5.89 4.66 -6.57
CA VAL A 22 -5.48 5.33 -5.32
C VAL A 22 -6.09 6.73 -5.21
N ASP A 23 -6.06 7.50 -6.29
CA ASP A 23 -6.62 8.86 -6.32
C ASP A 23 -8.14 8.87 -6.23
N LYS A 24 -8.81 7.86 -6.82
CA LYS A 24 -10.23 7.67 -6.65
C LYS A 24 -10.57 7.43 -5.18
N VAL A 25 -9.90 6.48 -4.53
CA VAL A 25 -10.13 6.16 -3.11
C VAL A 25 -9.87 7.39 -2.24
N LYS A 26 -8.78 8.13 -2.49
CA LYS A 26 -8.53 9.40 -1.79
C LYS A 26 -9.70 10.36 -1.95
N ARG A 27 -10.14 10.68 -3.17
CA ARG A 27 -11.24 11.63 -3.41
C ARG A 27 -12.54 11.22 -2.70
N GLU A 28 -12.84 9.93 -2.68
CA GLU A 28 -14.11 9.42 -2.17
C GLU A 28 -14.09 9.19 -0.65
N CYS A 29 -12.94 8.89 -0.04
CA CYS A 29 -12.82 8.55 1.38
C CYS A 29 -12.21 9.64 2.27
N LEU A 30 -11.37 10.54 1.74
CA LEU A 30 -10.59 11.48 2.57
C LEU A 30 -11.48 12.30 3.52
N LYS A 31 -12.62 12.80 3.01
CA LYS A 31 -13.59 13.59 3.79
C LYS A 31 -14.18 12.86 5.01
N GLN A 32 -14.19 11.51 5.01
CA GLN A 32 -14.70 10.75 6.17
C GLN A 32 -13.75 10.79 7.36
N PHE A 33 -12.46 11.05 7.11
CA PHE A 33 -11.39 11.06 8.10
C PHE A 33 -10.84 12.47 8.35
N GLU A 34 -11.44 13.48 7.71
CA GLU A 34 -11.04 14.87 7.85
C GLU A 34 -11.56 15.44 9.17
N GLU A 35 -10.65 15.98 9.98
CA GLU A 35 -10.97 16.75 11.18
C GLU A 35 -10.15 18.04 11.14
N PRO A 36 -10.77 19.19 10.80
CA PRO A 36 -10.07 20.45 10.67
C PRO A 36 -9.36 20.85 11.97
N GLY A 37 -8.08 21.18 11.88
CA GLY A 37 -7.27 21.62 13.03
C GLY A 37 -6.67 20.50 13.87
N LEU A 38 -7.06 19.23 13.66
CA LEU A 38 -6.54 18.11 14.44
C LEU A 38 -5.04 17.93 14.24
N LYS A 39 -4.53 18.13 13.02
CA LYS A 39 -3.09 18.00 12.74
C LYS A 39 -2.27 19.04 13.51
N GLU A 40 -2.74 20.28 13.53
CA GLU A 40 -2.12 21.39 14.26
C GLU A 40 -2.22 21.20 15.78
N GLU A 41 -3.35 20.68 16.27
CA GLU A 41 -3.54 20.30 17.68
C GLU A 41 -2.53 19.21 18.10
N LEU A 42 -2.44 18.12 17.34
CA LEU A 42 -1.51 17.02 17.61
C LEU A 42 -0.05 17.48 17.59
N ALA A 43 0.32 18.34 16.64
CA ALA A 43 1.66 18.92 16.56
C ALA A 43 1.99 19.73 17.83
N LYS A 44 1.08 20.62 18.26
CA LYS A 44 1.26 21.41 19.48
C LYS A 44 1.42 20.53 20.73
N ILE A 45 0.59 19.49 20.88
CA ILE A 45 0.70 18.56 22.01
C ILE A 45 2.05 17.83 21.97
N SER A 46 2.50 17.40 20.78
CA SER A 46 3.78 16.71 20.62
C SER A 46 4.99 17.59 20.99
N GLU A 47 4.91 18.90 20.74
CA GLU A 47 5.97 19.86 21.09
C GLU A 47 6.09 20.12 22.61
N MET A 48 5.08 19.74 23.40
CA MET A 48 5.07 19.95 24.86
C MET A 48 6.02 19.01 25.61
N THR A 49 6.50 17.94 24.97
CA THR A 49 7.49 17.05 25.56
C THR A 49 8.59 16.69 24.56
N ARG A 50 9.78 16.38 25.09
CA ARG A 50 10.88 15.78 24.32
C ARG A 50 11.03 14.29 24.58
N ARG A 51 10.12 13.71 25.38
CA ARG A 51 10.17 12.32 25.83
C ARG A 51 8.99 11.59 25.21
N ASP A 52 9.27 10.80 24.17
CA ASP A 52 8.22 10.10 23.40
C ASP A 52 7.29 9.25 24.27
N TRP A 53 7.77 8.71 25.38
CA TRP A 53 6.97 7.89 26.31
C TRP A 53 5.94 8.70 27.12
N GLU A 54 6.07 10.03 27.21
CA GLU A 54 5.08 10.91 27.87
C GLU A 54 3.94 11.30 26.92
N LEU A 55 4.17 11.24 25.60
CA LEU A 55 3.21 11.67 24.58
C LEU A 55 1.82 11.01 24.71
N PRO A 56 1.70 9.68 24.95
CA PRO A 56 0.38 9.07 25.11
C PRO A 56 -0.42 9.61 26.30
N ALA A 57 0.25 10.01 27.39
CA ALA A 57 -0.41 10.62 28.54
C ALA A 57 -0.88 12.04 28.22
N LEU A 58 0.00 12.84 27.62
CA LEU A 58 -0.33 14.21 27.20
C LEU A 58 -1.50 14.26 26.21
N LEU A 59 -1.53 13.35 25.23
CA LEU A 59 -2.67 13.26 24.30
C LEU A 59 -3.99 13.02 25.03
N ARG A 60 -4.01 12.13 26.04
CA ARG A 60 -5.20 11.87 26.85
C ARG A 60 -5.60 13.09 27.70
N ASP A 61 -4.63 13.76 28.32
CA ASP A 61 -4.87 14.95 29.14
C ASP A 61 -5.48 16.10 28.33
N HIS A 62 -5.16 16.14 27.03
CA HIS A 62 -5.71 17.11 26.07
C HIS A 62 -6.99 16.60 25.36
N GLY A 63 -7.58 15.48 25.78
CA GLY A 63 -8.83 14.97 25.22
C GLY A 63 -8.70 14.37 23.81
N VAL A 64 -7.50 13.97 23.41
CA VAL A 64 -7.28 13.21 22.18
C VAL A 64 -7.44 11.72 22.49
N ASP A 65 -8.49 11.12 21.94
CA ASP A 65 -8.76 9.69 22.06
C ASP A 65 -8.17 8.88 20.88
N SER A 66 -8.32 7.56 20.97
CA SER A 66 -7.82 6.65 19.94
C SER A 66 -8.55 6.79 18.60
N ASP A 67 -9.85 7.15 18.58
CA ASP A 67 -10.60 7.30 17.32
C ASP A 67 -10.08 8.50 16.53
N ARG A 68 -9.89 9.66 17.20
CA ARG A 68 -9.29 10.86 16.59
C ARG A 68 -7.91 10.56 16.01
N LEU A 69 -7.06 9.84 16.75
CA LEU A 69 -5.73 9.44 16.28
C LEU A 69 -5.79 8.52 15.05
N VAL A 70 -6.71 7.55 15.04
CA VAL A 70 -6.92 6.65 13.91
C VAL A 70 -7.39 7.43 12.69
N ARG A 71 -8.35 8.36 12.83
CA ARG A 71 -8.81 9.22 11.72
C ARG A 71 -7.68 10.07 11.15
N ALA A 72 -6.93 10.77 12.01
CA ALA A 72 -5.77 11.56 11.58
C ALA A 72 -4.75 10.72 10.81
N THR A 73 -4.47 9.52 11.31
CA THR A 73 -3.52 8.60 10.70
C THR A 73 -4.00 8.13 9.33
N ILE A 74 -5.28 7.75 9.21
CA ILE A 74 -5.87 7.32 7.93
C ILE A 74 -5.88 8.47 6.92
N HIS A 75 -6.23 9.68 7.36
CA HIS A 75 -6.22 10.87 6.52
C HIS A 75 -4.82 11.15 5.95
N GLU A 76 -3.80 11.24 6.81
CA GLU A 76 -2.41 11.45 6.41
C GLU A 76 -1.88 10.29 5.55
N PHE A 77 -2.28 9.04 5.87
CA PHE A 77 -1.93 7.87 5.07
C PHE A 77 -2.46 7.97 3.64
N LEU A 78 -3.73 8.34 3.46
CA LEU A 78 -4.33 8.53 2.14
C LEU A 78 -3.66 9.64 1.33
N GLU A 79 -3.35 10.77 1.98
CA GLU A 79 -2.59 11.86 1.37
C GLU A 79 -1.24 11.39 0.86
N ARG A 80 -0.46 10.71 1.71
CA ARG A 80 0.86 10.17 1.36
C ARG A 80 0.77 9.12 0.29
N LEU A 81 -0.15 8.17 0.42
CA LEU A 81 -0.33 7.08 -0.53
C LEU A 81 -0.59 7.62 -1.94
N SER A 82 -1.49 8.59 -2.08
CA SER A 82 -1.74 9.27 -3.35
C SER A 82 -0.51 10.05 -3.83
N TYR A 83 0.20 10.75 -2.96
CA TYR A 83 1.37 11.54 -3.33
C TYR A 83 2.56 10.68 -3.81
N THR A 84 2.82 9.54 -3.16
CA THR A 84 3.99 8.69 -3.43
C THR A 84 3.74 7.60 -4.46
N THR A 85 2.48 7.39 -4.88
CA THR A 85 2.19 6.39 -5.93
C THR A 85 2.57 6.95 -7.29
N GLU A 86 3.57 6.35 -7.92
CA GLU A 86 3.92 6.65 -9.31
C GLU A 86 3.00 5.87 -10.27
N PRO A 87 2.41 6.54 -11.29
CA PRO A 87 1.57 5.87 -12.26
C PRO A 87 2.37 4.88 -13.10
N ARG A 88 1.84 3.68 -13.28
CA ARG A 88 2.42 2.63 -14.12
C ARG A 88 1.36 2.00 -15.02
N GLU A 89 1.80 1.44 -16.14
CA GLU A 89 0.93 0.61 -16.96
C GLU A 89 0.63 -0.69 -16.22
N ILE A 90 -0.66 -0.98 -16.05
CA ILE A 90 -1.14 -2.16 -15.33
C ILE A 90 -1.64 -3.19 -16.33
N GLU A 91 -0.99 -4.34 -16.35
CA GLU A 91 -1.43 -5.53 -17.06
C GLU A 91 -2.24 -6.45 -16.14
N THR A 92 -3.01 -7.34 -16.74
CA THR A 92 -3.77 -8.38 -16.03
C THR A 92 -3.48 -9.75 -16.63
N LEU A 93 -3.23 -10.74 -15.76
CA LEU A 93 -3.07 -12.15 -16.12
C LEU A 93 -3.88 -13.01 -15.14
N GLY A 94 -5.03 -13.51 -15.59
CA GLY A 94 -5.96 -14.23 -14.72
C GLY A 94 -6.39 -13.37 -13.53
N LYS A 95 -6.10 -13.83 -12.31
CA LYS A 95 -6.40 -13.13 -11.05
C LYS A 95 -5.33 -12.13 -10.58
N VAL A 96 -4.28 -11.91 -11.39
CA VAL A 96 -3.15 -11.06 -11.03
C VAL A 96 -3.20 -9.76 -11.83
N ARG A 97 -3.12 -8.63 -11.13
CA ARG A 97 -2.84 -7.31 -11.71
C ARG A 97 -1.37 -6.99 -11.47
N PHE A 98 -0.63 -6.51 -12.45
CA PHE A 98 0.80 -6.27 -12.29
C PHE A 98 1.31 -5.14 -13.17
N SER A 99 2.46 -4.57 -12.82
CA SER A 99 3.21 -3.67 -13.68
C SER A 99 4.63 -4.18 -13.90
N VAL A 100 5.19 -3.83 -15.04
CA VAL A 100 6.54 -4.24 -15.46
C VAL A 100 7.42 -3.01 -15.59
N SER A 101 8.60 -3.05 -14.97
CA SER A 101 9.67 -2.07 -15.16
C SER A 101 10.83 -2.73 -15.91
N ASN A 102 11.13 -2.23 -17.11
CA ASN A 102 12.26 -2.72 -17.91
C ASN A 102 13.54 -1.99 -17.50
N LEU A 103 14.45 -2.68 -16.80
CA LEU A 103 15.77 -2.22 -16.42
C LEU A 103 16.81 -2.85 -17.37
N GLU A 104 16.81 -2.39 -18.62
CA GLU A 104 17.67 -2.85 -19.73
C GLU A 104 17.61 -4.36 -20.00
N PHE A 105 18.31 -5.15 -19.20
CA PHE A 105 18.43 -6.61 -19.33
C PHE A 105 17.57 -7.38 -18.33
N VAL A 106 17.01 -6.71 -17.32
CA VAL A 106 16.18 -7.31 -16.27
C VAL A 106 14.82 -6.64 -16.25
N LYS A 107 13.76 -7.43 -16.16
CA LYS A 107 12.39 -6.96 -15.92
C LYS A 107 12.08 -7.12 -14.45
N VAL A 108 11.64 -6.05 -13.81
CA VAL A 108 11.09 -6.07 -12.46
C VAL A 108 9.58 -6.05 -12.57
N VAL A 109 8.91 -7.06 -12.04
CA VAL A 109 7.44 -7.13 -12.01
C VAL A 109 6.95 -6.99 -10.59
N ARG A 110 5.98 -6.10 -10.41
CA ARG A 110 5.23 -5.93 -9.16
C ARG A 110 3.80 -6.34 -9.43
N GLY A 111 3.30 -7.33 -8.70
CA GLY A 111 1.95 -7.85 -8.86
C GLY A 111 1.11 -7.82 -7.59
N TYR A 112 -0.19 -7.90 -7.79
CA TYR A 112 -1.24 -7.99 -6.78
C TYR A 112 -2.20 -9.12 -7.14
N CYS A 113 -2.49 -9.98 -6.17
CA CYS A 113 -3.44 -11.09 -6.27
C CYS A 113 -4.36 -11.09 -5.05
N GLU A 114 -5.63 -10.70 -5.24
CA GLU A 114 -6.59 -10.49 -4.15
C GLU A 114 -6.85 -11.75 -3.31
N ASN A 115 -6.84 -12.92 -3.95
CA ASN A 115 -7.16 -14.22 -3.36
C ASN A 115 -5.91 -15.10 -3.16
N CYS A 116 -4.71 -14.52 -3.19
CA CYS A 116 -3.49 -15.24 -2.85
C CYS A 116 -3.20 -15.12 -1.36
N VAL A 117 -2.73 -16.22 -0.75
CA VAL A 117 -2.45 -16.31 0.69
C VAL A 117 -1.12 -17.03 0.88
N GLY A 118 -0.35 -16.60 1.89
CA GLY A 118 0.90 -17.22 2.27
C GLY A 118 2.05 -16.99 1.29
N TYR A 119 3.14 -17.72 1.51
CA TYR A 119 4.40 -17.56 0.80
C TYR A 119 4.60 -18.59 -0.31
N LYS A 120 5.11 -18.15 -1.47
CA LYS A 120 5.62 -19.01 -2.54
C LYS A 120 6.86 -18.38 -3.16
N PHE A 121 7.84 -19.22 -3.50
CA PHE A 121 9.08 -18.81 -4.13
C PHE A 121 9.33 -19.68 -5.35
N GLU A 122 9.74 -19.04 -6.44
CA GLU A 122 10.08 -19.69 -7.69
C GLU A 122 11.40 -19.10 -8.21
N MET A 123 12.27 -19.93 -8.75
CA MET A 123 13.55 -19.51 -9.32
C MET A 123 13.90 -20.38 -10.52
N ASP A 124 14.43 -19.74 -11.55
CA ASP A 124 14.96 -20.41 -12.74
C ASP A 124 16.30 -19.79 -13.15
N ALA A 125 16.84 -20.21 -14.30
CA ALA A 125 18.11 -19.70 -14.82
C ALA A 125 18.06 -18.21 -15.22
N TYR A 126 16.87 -17.62 -15.35
CA TYR A 126 16.65 -16.26 -15.84
C TYR A 126 16.21 -15.30 -14.74
N GLY A 127 15.91 -15.78 -13.53
CA GLY A 127 15.56 -14.92 -12.41
C GLY A 127 14.83 -15.62 -11.27
N PHE A 128 14.16 -14.83 -10.45
CA PHE A 128 13.39 -15.31 -9.31
C PHE A 128 12.10 -14.52 -9.11
N GLY A 129 11.17 -15.14 -8.41
CA GLY A 129 9.88 -14.59 -8.08
C GLY A 129 9.45 -14.98 -6.68
N ILE A 130 8.85 -14.04 -5.97
CA ILE A 130 8.30 -14.21 -4.64
C ILE A 130 6.85 -13.77 -4.67
N ARG A 131 5.99 -14.60 -4.09
CA ARG A 131 4.66 -14.22 -3.66
C ARG A 131 4.62 -14.25 -2.15
N TYR A 132 4.16 -13.16 -1.54
CA TYR A 132 3.91 -13.08 -0.11
C TYR A 132 2.53 -12.46 0.11
N GLU A 133 1.60 -13.26 0.63
CA GLU A 133 0.19 -12.89 0.72
C GLU A 133 -0.37 -12.45 -0.64
N LYS A 134 -0.85 -11.21 -0.73
CA LYS A 134 -1.41 -10.61 -1.94
C LYS A 134 -0.37 -10.00 -2.86
N LEU A 135 0.89 -9.88 -2.43
CA LEU A 135 1.95 -9.21 -3.17
C LEU A 135 2.79 -10.20 -3.96
N ILE A 136 3.16 -9.79 -5.18
CA ILE A 136 4.08 -10.51 -6.05
C ILE A 136 5.24 -9.57 -6.40
N TYR A 137 6.46 -10.11 -6.38
CA TYR A 137 7.68 -9.48 -6.84
C TYR A 137 8.46 -10.46 -7.71
N ILE A 138 8.92 -10.03 -8.87
CA ILE A 138 9.73 -10.85 -9.77
C ILE A 138 10.86 -10.00 -10.34
N GLU A 139 12.05 -10.58 -10.39
CA GLU A 139 13.16 -10.10 -11.22
C GLU A 139 13.49 -11.19 -12.24
N THR A 140 13.34 -10.90 -13.53
CA THR A 140 13.61 -11.91 -14.56
C THR A 140 14.11 -11.31 -15.86
N ARG A 141 14.97 -12.05 -16.55
CA ARG A 141 15.34 -11.81 -17.96
C ARG A 141 14.44 -12.59 -18.93
N GLY A 142 13.64 -13.52 -18.41
CA GLY A 142 12.79 -14.43 -19.17
C GLY A 142 11.34 -13.96 -19.30
N ASP A 143 10.41 -14.91 -19.43
CA ASP A 143 8.96 -14.65 -19.47
C ASP A 143 8.39 -14.46 -18.06
N ALA A 144 8.16 -13.20 -17.69
CA ALA A 144 7.52 -12.88 -16.43
C ALA A 144 6.12 -13.49 -16.27
N LYS A 145 5.36 -13.67 -17.36
CA LYS A 145 4.01 -14.24 -17.30
C LYS A 145 4.04 -15.71 -16.90
N GLU A 146 5.05 -16.45 -17.36
CA GLU A 146 5.27 -17.83 -16.92
C GLU A 146 5.58 -17.90 -15.42
N MET A 147 6.48 -17.05 -14.93
CA MET A 147 6.82 -17.01 -13.50
C MET A 147 5.63 -16.59 -12.62
N ILE A 148 4.80 -15.63 -13.09
CA ILE A 148 3.55 -15.28 -12.41
C ILE A 148 2.64 -16.51 -12.28
N ARG A 149 2.46 -17.30 -13.36
CA ARG A 149 1.63 -18.52 -13.32
C ARG A 149 2.12 -19.48 -12.27
N LYS A 150 3.43 -19.80 -12.28
CA LYS A 150 4.06 -20.66 -11.27
C LYS A 150 3.80 -20.15 -9.85
N LEU A 151 3.91 -18.84 -9.60
CA LEU A 151 3.69 -18.25 -8.28
C LEU A 151 2.23 -18.27 -7.80
N VAL A 152 1.24 -18.33 -8.70
CA VAL A 152 -0.18 -18.26 -8.33
C VAL A 152 -0.95 -19.56 -8.50
N GLU A 153 -0.35 -20.56 -9.15
CA GLU A 153 -0.77 -21.94 -9.12
C GLU A 153 -0.75 -22.45 -7.67
N SER A 154 -1.88 -23.00 -7.23
CA SER A 154 -1.95 -23.72 -5.96
C SER A 154 -1.15 -25.02 -6.11
N PRO A 155 -0.52 -25.54 -5.04
CA PRO A 155 -0.17 -26.96 -5.04
C PRO A 155 -1.41 -27.82 -5.29
#